data_AF-A0A933HQQ4-F1
#
_entry.id   AF-A0A933HQQ4-F1
#
_cell.length_a   1.000
_cell.length_b   1.000
_cell.length_c   1.000
_cell.angle_alpha   90.00
_cell.angle_beta   90.00
_cell.angle_gamma   90.00
#
_symmetry.space_group_name_H-M   'P 1'
#
loop_
_entity.id
_entity.type
_entity.pdbx_description
1 polymer ?
#
loop_
_entity_poly.entity_id
_entity_poly.type
_entity_poly.pdbx_seq_one_letter_code
_entity_poly.pdbx_strand_id
1 'polypeptide(L)'
;MNQLSVASSVSLYVLLALMGLTVALLWVAQFRILQGKVFQNPDGSTDDWHEQKAHYGIAVADVFVACPANIIGIALVFLAPRWGFYLLALVSFWWVWANVMTTATSLRFYNPRSNFMMWFIGYPFGVLVGLAYIVWTVIHFDAIYLP
;
A
#
# COMPACT_ATOMS: atom_id res chain seq x y z
N MET A 1 5.68 20.37 10.72
CA MET A 1 4.89 19.75 11.82
C MET A 1 4.38 20.76 12.84
N ASN A 2 5.14 21.78 13.23
CA ASN A 2 4.72 22.75 14.27
C ASN A 2 3.48 23.61 13.93
N GLN A 3 3.02 23.58 12.67
CA GLN A 3 1.80 24.29 12.23
C GLN A 3 0.57 23.38 12.11
N LEU A 4 0.71 22.07 12.33
CA LEU A 4 -0.42 21.14 12.27
C LEU A 4 -1.24 21.24 13.55
N SER A 5 -2.56 21.21 13.42
CA SER A 5 -3.42 21.04 14.58
C SER A 5 -3.17 19.69 15.25
N VAL A 6 -3.57 19.55 16.52
CA VAL A 6 -3.46 18.28 17.25
C VAL A 6 -4.19 17.16 16.49
N ALA A 7 -5.40 17.44 16.00
CA ALA A 7 -6.18 16.46 15.23
C ALA A 7 -5.46 16.01 13.94
N SER A 8 -4.84 16.96 13.21
CA SER A 8 -4.08 16.64 11.99
C SER A 8 -2.80 15.85 12.30
N SER A 9 -2.14 16.16 13.41
CA SER A 9 -0.96 15.42 13.86
C SER A 9 -1.32 13.98 14.26
N VAL A 10 -2.43 13.80 14.99
CA VAL A 10 -2.94 12.47 15.34
C VAL A 10 -3.32 11.68 14.09
N SER A 11 -4.03 12.29 13.14
CA SER A 11 -4.41 11.60 11.89
C SER A 11 -3.19 11.21 11.06
N LEU A 12 -2.14 12.05 11.02
CA LEU A 12 -0.86 11.69 10.40
C LEU A 12 -0.26 10.44 11.06
N TYR A 13 -0.14 10.40 12.39
CA TYR A 13 0.44 9.24 13.08
C TYR A 13 -0.36 7.97 12.86
N VAL A 14 -1.69 8.07 12.82
CA VAL A 14 -2.56 6.95 12.46
C VAL A 14 -2.26 6.48 11.03
N LEU A 15 -2.16 7.40 10.06
CA LEU A 15 -1.82 7.05 8.68
C LEU A 15 -0.44 6.38 8.58
N LEU A 16 0.58 6.91 9.24
CA LEU A 16 1.92 6.31 9.25
C LEU A 16 1.92 4.90 9.85
N ALA A 17 1.17 4.69 10.94
CA ALA A 17 1.02 3.38 11.55
C ALA A 17 0.31 2.40 10.61
N LEU A 18 -0.79 2.82 9.97
CA LEU A 18 -1.51 2.00 9.00
C LEU A 18 -0.65 1.66 7.79
N MET A 19 0.13 2.62 7.28
CA MET A 19 1.08 2.38 6.19
C MET A 19 2.18 1.40 6.62
N GLY A 20 2.73 1.54 7.83
CA GLY A 20 3.71 0.61 8.37
C GLY A 20 3.18 -0.82 8.53
N LEU A 21 1.96 -0.98 9.03
CA LEU A 21 1.33 -2.29 9.16
C LEU A 21 1.01 -2.91 7.80
N THR A 22 0.47 -2.11 6.88
CA THR A 22 0.12 -2.55 5.53
C THR A 22 1.37 -3.01 4.78
N VAL A 23 2.47 -2.26 4.88
CA VAL A 23 3.71 -2.63 4.19
C VAL A 23 4.29 -3.94 4.73
N ALA A 24 4.24 -4.19 6.03
CA ALA A 24 4.71 -5.45 6.61
C ALA A 24 3.91 -6.65 6.08
N LEU A 25 2.58 -6.54 6.04
CA LEU A 25 1.72 -7.60 5.51
C LEU A 25 1.92 -7.82 4.00
N LEU A 26 1.94 -6.72 3.24
CA LEU A 26 2.07 -6.74 1.79
C LEU A 26 3.44 -7.27 1.37
N TRP A 27 4.51 -6.88 2.06
CA TRP A 27 5.85 -7.36 1.72
C TRP A 27 5.98 -8.88 1.89
N VAL A 28 5.42 -9.44 2.96
CA VAL A 28 5.38 -10.90 3.17
C VAL A 28 4.56 -11.59 2.09
N ALA A 29 3.40 -11.03 1.72
CA ALA A 29 2.55 -11.60 0.69
C ALA A 29 3.22 -11.59 -0.70
N GLN A 30 3.79 -10.45 -1.10
CA GLN A 30 4.45 -10.28 -2.38
C GLN A 30 5.72 -11.13 -2.50
N PHE A 31 6.48 -11.27 -1.40
CA PHE A 31 7.63 -12.18 -1.38
C PHE A 31 7.22 -13.64 -1.64
N ARG A 32 6.08 -14.08 -1.11
CA ARG A 32 5.55 -15.44 -1.37
C ARG A 32 5.12 -15.63 -2.82
N ILE A 33 4.61 -14.56 -3.46
CA ILE A 33 4.28 -14.56 -4.90
C ILE A 33 5.55 -14.74 -5.72
N LEU A 34 6.63 -14.01 -5.40
CA LEU A 34 7.92 -14.15 -6.08
C LEU A 34 8.59 -15.53 -5.88
N GLN A 35 8.27 -16.23 -4.80
CA GLN A 35 8.72 -17.61 -4.59
C GLN A 35 8.00 -18.64 -5.48
N GLY A 36 7.02 -18.23 -6.29
CA GLY A 36 6.33 -19.11 -7.22
C GLY A 36 5.45 -20.16 -6.54
N LYS A 37 4.94 -19.88 -5.33
CA LYS A 37 4.02 -20.80 -4.65
C LYS A 37 2.69 -20.86 -5.40
N VAL A 38 2.21 -22.06 -5.69
CA VAL A 38 0.91 -22.27 -6.35
C VAL A 38 -0.21 -21.50 -5.62
N PHE A 39 -0.97 -20.67 -6.35
CA PHE A 39 -2.14 -20.00 -5.81
C PHE A 39 -3.32 -20.97 -5.82
N GLN A 40 -3.94 -21.16 -4.65
CA GLN A 40 -5.17 -21.94 -4.55
C GLN A 40 -6.36 -21.00 -4.65
N ASN A 41 -7.13 -21.15 -5.72
CA ASN A 41 -8.33 -20.38 -5.95
C ASN A 41 -9.47 -20.82 -5.02
N PRO A 42 -10.41 -19.91 -4.70
CA PRO A 42 -11.62 -20.26 -3.97
C PRO A 42 -12.51 -21.29 -4.66
N ASP A 43 -12.37 -21.46 -5.99
CA ASP A 43 -13.09 -22.46 -6.78
C ASP A 43 -12.39 -23.84 -6.77
N GLY A 44 -11.27 -23.98 -6.05
CA GLY A 44 -10.50 -25.22 -5.93
C GLY A 44 -9.47 -25.43 -7.04
N SER A 45 -9.38 -24.53 -8.02
CA SER A 45 -8.32 -24.57 -9.04
C SER A 45 -6.99 -24.04 -8.51
N THR A 46 -5.91 -24.35 -9.23
CA THR A 46 -4.56 -23.89 -8.90
C THR A 46 -3.96 -23.13 -10.06
N ASP A 47 -3.48 -21.92 -9.81
CA ASP A 47 -2.81 -21.08 -10.80
C ASP A 47 -1.35 -20.81 -10.41
N ASP A 48 -0.47 -20.71 -11.42
CA ASP A 48 0.90 -20.24 -11.23
C ASP A 48 0.93 -18.69 -11.28
N TRP A 49 1.52 -18.08 -10.27
CA TRP A 49 1.71 -16.62 -10.22
C TRP A 49 2.60 -16.10 -11.35
N HIS A 50 3.52 -16.90 -11.89
CA HIS A 50 4.37 -16.51 -13.01
C HIS A 50 3.59 -16.31 -14.31
N GLU A 51 2.47 -17.03 -14.48
CA GLU A 51 1.60 -16.86 -15.65
C GLU A 51 0.76 -15.58 -15.54
N GLN A 52 0.62 -15.04 -14.32
CA GLN A 52 -0.07 -13.78 -14.05
C GLN A 52 0.88 -12.58 -14.11
N LYS A 53 1.30 -12.21 -15.31
CA LYS A 53 2.30 -11.17 -15.58
C LYS A 53 2.10 -9.86 -14.80
N ALA A 54 0.85 -9.40 -14.67
CA ALA A 54 0.53 -8.18 -13.92
C ALA A 54 0.81 -8.34 -12.41
N HIS A 55 0.33 -9.42 -11.80
CA HIS A 55 0.57 -9.72 -10.39
C HIS A 55 2.05 -9.94 -10.09
N TYR A 56 2.76 -10.67 -10.95
CA TYR A 56 4.20 -10.86 -10.81
C TYR A 56 4.97 -9.54 -10.91
N GLY A 57 4.63 -8.69 -11.89
CA GLY A 57 5.25 -7.37 -12.03
C GLY A 57 5.00 -6.45 -10.83
N ILE A 58 3.77 -6.46 -10.29
CA ILE A 58 3.43 -5.75 -9.05
C ILE A 58 4.24 -6.31 -7.88
N ALA A 59 4.35 -7.63 -7.75
CA ALA A 59 5.12 -8.26 -6.67
C ALA A 59 6.60 -7.85 -6.68
N VAL A 60 7.22 -7.79 -7.87
CA VAL A 60 8.60 -7.31 -8.02
C VAL A 60 8.71 -5.85 -7.58
N ALA A 61 7.83 -4.99 -8.09
CA ALA A 61 7.84 -3.56 -7.74
C ALA A 61 7.59 -3.34 -6.24
N ASP A 62 6.68 -4.10 -5.63
CA ASP A 62 6.38 -4.00 -4.20
C ASP A 62 7.57 -4.42 -3.34
N VAL A 63 8.15 -5.59 -3.62
CA VAL A 63 9.24 -6.16 -2.79
C VAL A 63 10.50 -5.30 -2.85
N PHE A 64 10.86 -4.79 -4.02
CA PHE A 64 12.15 -4.13 -4.22
C PHE A 64 12.06 -2.60 -4.24
N VAL A 65 10.89 -2.01 -4.47
CA VAL A 65 10.73 -0.56 -4.60
C VAL A 65 9.74 -0.02 -3.59
N ALA A 66 8.47 -0.39 -3.67
CA ALA A 66 7.42 0.29 -2.91
C ALA A 66 7.51 0.02 -1.41
N CYS A 67 7.74 -1.23 -0.99
CA CYS A 67 7.87 -1.57 0.43
C CYS A 67 9.09 -0.91 1.09
N PRO A 68 10.31 -1.01 0.51
CA PRO A 68 11.46 -0.28 1.02
C PRO A 68 11.24 1.24 1.03
N ALA A 69 10.70 1.82 -0.05
CA ALA A 69 10.42 3.24 -0.13
C ALA A 69 9.43 3.70 0.94
N ASN A 70 8.41 2.90 1.27
CA ASN A 70 7.47 3.21 2.34
C ASN A 70 8.16 3.24 3.71
N ILE A 71 8.97 2.23 4.03
CA ILE A 71 9.69 2.16 5.31
C ILE A 71 10.64 3.35 5.45
N ILE A 72 11.42 3.63 4.39
CA ILE A 72 12.32 4.79 4.32
C ILE A 72 11.52 6.09 4.46
N GLY A 73 10.39 6.20 3.76
CA GLY A 73 9.51 7.37 3.82
C GLY A 73 9.00 7.64 5.24
N ILE A 74 8.52 6.60 5.95
CA ILE A 74 8.10 6.70 7.35
C ILE A 74 9.25 7.20 8.22
N ALA A 75 10.45 6.62 8.10
CA ALA A 75 11.61 7.08 8.85
C ALA A 75 11.98 8.53 8.53
N LEU A 76 11.95 8.92 7.25
CA LEU A 76 12.25 10.27 6.80
C LEU A 76 11.22 11.30 7.29
N VAL A 77 9.96 10.93 7.56
CA VAL A 77 9.00 11.88 8.17
C VAL A 77 9.54 12.44 9.50
N PHE A 78 10.33 11.67 10.24
CA PHE A 78 10.91 12.08 11.52
C PHE A 78 12.30 12.71 11.40
N LEU A 79 13.07 12.36 10.37
CA LEU A 79 14.46 12.79 10.20
C LEU A 79 14.61 13.98 9.22
N ALA A 80 13.88 13.93 8.11
CA ALA A 80 13.90 14.94 7.04
C ALA A 80 12.48 15.07 6.45
N PRO A 81 11.54 15.72 7.19
CA PRO A 81 10.10 15.55 6.99
C PRO A 81 9.62 15.78 5.56
N ARG A 82 10.13 16.81 4.87
CA ARG A 82 9.78 17.13 3.49
C ARG A 82 9.99 15.93 2.55
N TRP A 83 11.14 15.28 2.63
CA TRP A 83 11.46 14.13 1.81
C TRP A 83 10.63 12.90 2.20
N GLY A 84 10.34 12.74 3.49
CA GLY A 84 9.43 11.70 3.97
C GLY A 84 8.03 11.83 3.39
N PHE A 85 7.44 13.04 3.47
CA PHE A 85 6.10 13.30 2.91
C PHE A 85 6.07 13.10 1.38
N TYR A 86 7.08 13.57 0.64
CA TYR A 86 7.14 13.37 -0.80
C TYR A 86 7.21 11.89 -1.18
N LEU A 87 8.11 11.13 -0.53
CA LEU A 87 8.30 9.72 -0.85
C LEU A 87 7.05 8.91 -0.52
N LEU A 88 6.43 9.16 0.63
CA LEU A 88 5.19 8.49 1.01
C LEU A 88 4.02 8.86 0.09
N ALA A 89 3.94 10.09 -0.42
CA ALA A 89 2.93 10.45 -1.41
C ALA A 89 3.08 9.63 -2.71
N LEU A 90 4.32 9.47 -3.20
CA LEU A 90 4.62 8.63 -4.37
C LEU A 90 4.25 7.16 -4.13
N VAL A 91 4.58 6.64 -2.95
CA VAL A 91 4.18 5.28 -2.53
C VAL A 91 2.67 5.15 -2.47
N SER A 92 1.95 6.15 -1.94
CA SER A 92 0.49 6.14 -1.89
C SER A 92 -0.14 6.11 -3.28
N PHE A 93 0.41 6.85 -4.25
CA PHE A 93 -0.02 6.75 -5.65
C PHE A 93 0.18 5.34 -6.21
N TRP A 94 1.35 4.75 -5.95
CA TRP A 94 1.62 3.37 -6.34
C TRP A 94 0.63 2.38 -5.70
N TRP A 95 0.34 2.52 -4.41
CA TRP A 95 -0.62 1.64 -3.72
C TRP A 95 -2.01 1.71 -4.32
N VAL A 96 -2.49 2.91 -4.63
CA VAL A 96 -3.78 3.09 -5.32
C VAL A 96 -3.76 2.41 -6.68
N TRP A 97 -2.73 2.68 -7.49
CA TRP A 97 -2.62 2.09 -8.83
C TRP A 97 -2.51 0.57 -8.80
N ALA A 98 -1.59 0.02 -8.00
CA ALA A 98 -1.34 -1.42 -7.91
C ALA A 98 -2.59 -2.17 -7.46
N ASN A 99 -3.27 -1.70 -6.40
CA ASN A 99 -4.48 -2.36 -5.91
C ASN A 99 -5.65 -2.24 -6.92
N VAL A 100 -5.79 -1.13 -7.65
CA VAL A 100 -6.79 -1.01 -8.72
C VAL A 100 -6.51 -1.98 -9.86
N MET A 101 -5.24 -2.10 -10.28
CA MET A 101 -4.82 -3.02 -11.33
C MET A 101 -5.02 -4.48 -10.93
N THR A 102 -4.64 -4.83 -9.70
CA THR A 102 -4.95 -6.14 -9.12
C THR A 102 -6.46 -6.34 -9.18
N THR A 103 -7.30 -5.43 -8.65
CA THR A 103 -8.76 -5.59 -8.63
C THR A 103 -9.35 -5.83 -10.01
N ALA A 104 -8.92 -5.05 -11.00
CA ALA A 104 -9.42 -5.13 -12.38
C ALA A 104 -9.05 -6.45 -13.07
N THR A 105 -7.93 -7.07 -12.70
CA THR A 105 -7.41 -8.28 -13.34
C THR A 105 -7.74 -9.57 -12.59
N SER A 106 -8.38 -9.47 -11.42
CA SER A 106 -8.40 -10.56 -10.44
C SER A 106 -9.75 -10.92 -9.83
N LEU A 107 -10.86 -10.44 -10.41
CA LEU A 107 -12.22 -10.75 -9.92
C LEU A 107 -12.50 -12.26 -9.73
N ARG A 108 -11.70 -13.12 -10.38
CA ARG A 108 -11.73 -14.58 -10.24
C ARG A 108 -11.11 -15.12 -8.93
N PHE A 109 -10.12 -14.45 -8.35
CA PHE A 109 -9.27 -15.00 -7.29
C PHE A 109 -9.85 -14.81 -5.88
N TYR A 110 -10.85 -13.94 -5.69
CA TYR A 110 -11.40 -13.66 -4.36
C TYR A 110 -12.91 -13.45 -4.38
N ASN A 111 -13.64 -14.39 -3.80
CA ASN A 111 -15.06 -14.25 -3.54
C ASN A 111 -15.27 -13.51 -2.20
N PRO A 112 -15.80 -12.28 -2.19
CA PRO A 112 -16.03 -11.54 -0.94
C PRO A 112 -17.01 -12.25 0.01
N ARG A 113 -17.79 -13.22 -0.50
CA ARG A 113 -18.73 -14.02 0.31
C ARG A 113 -18.04 -15.12 1.12
N SER A 114 -16.86 -15.59 0.71
CA SER A 114 -16.16 -16.67 1.44
C SER A 114 -15.30 -16.12 2.57
N ASN A 115 -14.61 -14.99 2.35
CA ASN A 115 -13.81 -14.34 3.40
C ASN A 115 -13.68 -12.83 3.15
N PHE A 116 -14.66 -12.07 3.64
CA PHE A 116 -14.70 -10.61 3.48
C PHE A 116 -13.47 -9.91 4.06
N MET A 117 -12.95 -10.35 5.21
CA MET A 117 -11.79 -9.70 5.84
C MET A 117 -10.54 -9.84 4.99
N MET A 118 -10.24 -11.05 4.51
CA MET A 118 -9.09 -11.31 3.65
C MET A 118 -9.24 -10.55 2.31
N TRP A 119 -10.45 -10.51 1.74
CA TRP A 119 -10.74 -9.72 0.55
C TRP A 119 -10.52 -8.23 0.78
N PHE A 120 -11.05 -7.67 1.87
CA PHE A 120 -10.96 -6.24 2.18
C PHE A 120 -9.51 -5.79 2.42
N ILE A 121 -8.77 -6.54 3.24
CA ILE A 121 -7.37 -6.26 3.54
C ILE A 121 -6.49 -6.43 2.29
N GLY A 122 -6.79 -7.44 1.46
CA GLY A 122 -6.04 -7.73 0.24
C GLY A 122 -6.30 -6.78 -0.93
N TYR A 123 -7.45 -6.09 -0.97
CA TYR A 123 -7.85 -5.25 -2.10
C TYR A 123 -8.12 -3.77 -1.75
N PRO A 124 -9.31 -3.39 -1.24
CA PRO A 124 -9.64 -1.98 -1.08
C PRO A 124 -8.82 -1.30 0.02
N PHE A 125 -8.32 -2.04 1.03
CA PHE A 125 -7.68 -1.39 2.17
C PHE A 125 -6.44 -0.59 1.79
N GLY A 126 -5.57 -1.14 0.93
CA GLY A 126 -4.39 -0.42 0.42
C GLY A 126 -4.78 0.83 -0.37
N VAL A 127 -5.83 0.77 -1.18
CA VAL A 127 -6.38 1.92 -1.91
C VAL A 127 -6.86 3.00 -0.94
N LEU A 128 -7.62 2.61 0.08
CA LEU A 128 -8.18 3.55 1.07
C LEU A 128 -7.07 4.25 1.86
N VAL A 129 -6.05 3.52 2.30
CA VAL A 129 -4.90 4.10 3.00
C VAL A 129 -4.12 5.04 2.09
N GLY A 130 -3.85 4.63 0.84
CA GLY A 130 -3.15 5.47 -0.14
C GLY A 130 -3.92 6.76 -0.46
N LEU A 131 -5.22 6.67 -0.74
CA LEU A 131 -6.07 7.84 -0.98
C LEU A 131 -6.16 8.75 0.25
N ALA A 132 -6.33 8.18 1.45
CA ALA A 132 -6.40 8.96 2.67
C ALA A 132 -5.10 9.75 2.90
N TYR A 133 -3.94 9.14 2.62
CA TYR A 133 -2.67 9.84 2.70
C TYR A 133 -2.55 10.94 1.65
N ILE A 134 -2.88 10.67 0.38
CA ILE A 134 -2.86 11.69 -0.70
C ILE A 134 -3.75 12.88 -0.33
N VAL A 135 -4.99 12.62 0.11
CA VAL A 135 -5.93 13.68 0.53
C VAL A 135 -5.36 14.46 1.71
N TRP A 136 -4.80 13.78 2.70
CA TRP A 136 -4.15 14.43 3.85
C TRP A 136 -2.99 15.33 3.40
N THR A 137 -2.12 14.84 2.50
CA THR A 137 -1.00 15.61 1.93
C THR A 137 -1.48 16.86 1.19
N VAL A 138 -2.56 16.76 0.42
CA VAL A 138 -3.13 17.92 -0.31
C VAL A 138 -3.71 18.96 0.65
N ILE A 139 -4.50 18.52 1.65
CA ILE A 139 -5.11 19.42 2.63
C ILE A 139 -4.06 20.17 3.45
N HIS A 140 -2.95 19.50 3.77
CA HIS A 140 -1.91 20.05 4.63
C HIS A 140 -0.65 20.50 3.87
N PHE A 141 -0.75 20.62 2.54
CA PHE A 141 0.38 20.88 1.64
C PHE A 141 1.27 22.03 2.10
N ASP A 142 0.67 23.16 2.45
CA ASP A 142 1.39 24.35 2.89
C ASP A 142 2.18 24.09 4.17
N ALA A 143 1.58 23.42 5.14
CA ALA A 143 2.18 23.12 6.44
C ALA A 143 3.33 22.10 6.38
N ILE A 144 3.43 21.32 5.30
CA ILE A 144 4.45 20.28 5.11
C ILE A 144 5.55 20.68 4.13
N TYR A 145 5.25 21.48 3.10
CA TYR A 145 6.20 21.82 2.03
C TYR A 145 6.66 23.26 2.01
N LEU A 146 5.85 24.22 2.47
CA LEU A 146 6.25 25.62 2.47
C LEU A 146 7.19 25.94 3.66
N PRO A 147 7.95 27.06 3.59
CA PRO A 147 8.84 27.51 4.66
C PRO A 147 8.10 27.98 5.92
#